data_AF-A0A7S1E2U8-F1
#
_entry.id   AF-A0A7S1E2U8-F1
#
_cell.length_a   1.000
_cell.length_b   1.000
_cell.length_c   1.000
_cell.angle_alpha   90.00
_cell.angle_beta   90.00
_cell.angle_gamma   90.00
#
_symmetry.space_group_name_H-M   'P 1'
#
loop_
_entity.id
_entity.type
_entity.pdbx_description
1 polymer ?
#
loop_
_entity_poly.entity_id
_entity_poly.type
_entity_poly.pdbx_seq_one_letter_code
_entity_poly.pdbx_strand_id
1 'polypeptide(L)'
;GKSLMALQALFQARKVAAIDNHSEVFTRIVDFCSRPIPDDQPAVVQQVLKEQIPVLLNHASSVSDFVNSVAAEKEQQKCATRLAVAKALCQHGGKSPTEAAQFLVSGAEPDNVESCQEALRVLQEEWKVSDESLISEWKRRVKAQFPLLDGW
;
A
#
# COMPACT_ATOMS: atom_id res chain seq x y z
N GLY A 1 -22.56 -8.95 -9.94
CA GLY A 1 -21.88 -10.24 -10.23
C GLY A 1 -20.37 -10.15 -10.04
N LYS A 2 -19.68 -9.36 -10.88
CA LYS A 2 -18.21 -9.23 -10.87
C LYS A 2 -17.63 -8.74 -9.53
N SER A 3 -18.28 -7.78 -8.86
CA SER A 3 -17.81 -7.25 -7.57
C SER A 3 -17.81 -8.29 -6.46
N LEU A 4 -18.76 -9.23 -6.45
CA LEU A 4 -18.79 -10.32 -5.48
C LEU A 4 -17.67 -11.34 -5.74
N MET A 5 -17.39 -11.65 -7.01
CA MET A 5 -16.28 -12.53 -7.36
C MET A 5 -14.94 -11.90 -6.98
N ALA A 6 -14.76 -10.59 -7.23
CA ALA A 6 -13.57 -9.86 -6.81
C ALA A 6 -13.42 -9.87 -5.28
N LEU A 7 -14.50 -9.58 -4.54
CA LEU A 7 -14.52 -9.63 -3.08
C LEU A 7 -14.13 -11.03 -2.55
N GLN A 8 -14.71 -12.09 -3.11
CA GLN A 8 -14.37 -13.47 -2.75
C GLN A 8 -12.91 -13.79 -3.03
N ALA A 9 -12.37 -13.39 -4.18
CA ALA A 9 -10.96 -13.58 -4.52
C ALA A 9 -10.03 -12.86 -3.54
N LEU A 10 -10.37 -11.64 -3.12
CA LEU A 10 -9.59 -10.88 -2.15
C LEU A 10 -9.59 -11.54 -0.77
N PHE A 11 -10.73 -12.07 -0.31
CA PHE A 11 -10.77 -12.82 0.95
C PHE A 11 -9.92 -14.09 0.89
N GLN A 12 -9.93 -14.82 -0.23
CA GLN A 12 -9.09 -16.01 -0.39
C GLN A 12 -7.61 -15.63 -0.43
N ALA A 13 -7.26 -14.59 -1.18
CA ALA A 13 -5.88 -14.09 -1.25
C ALA A 13 -5.37 -13.67 0.14
N ARG A 14 -6.17 -12.93 0.92
CA ARG A 14 -5.83 -12.51 2.30
C ARG A 14 -5.71 -13.69 3.28
N LYS A 15 -6.43 -14.79 3.08
CA LYS A 15 -6.27 -16.00 3.92
C LYS A 15 -4.95 -16.70 3.66
N VAL A 16 -4.47 -16.66 2.43
CA VAL A 16 -3.23 -17.34 2.00
C VAL A 16 -2.01 -16.44 2.22
N ALA A 17 -2.18 -15.13 2.08
CA ALA A 17 -1.13 -14.15 2.19
C ALA A 17 -1.31 -13.29 3.45
N ALA A 18 -0.32 -13.32 4.34
CA ALA A 18 -0.22 -12.33 5.39
C ALA A 18 0.01 -10.94 4.74
N ILE A 19 -0.77 -9.93 5.15
CA ILE A 19 -0.81 -8.61 4.50
C ILE A 19 0.57 -7.92 4.53
N ASP A 20 1.30 -8.11 5.62
CA ASP A 20 2.68 -7.64 5.82
C ASP A 20 3.66 -8.15 4.74
N ASN A 21 3.37 -9.30 4.15
CA ASN A 21 4.24 -10.00 3.20
C ASN A 21 3.75 -9.95 1.74
N HIS A 22 2.62 -9.30 1.46
CA HIS A 22 2.04 -9.32 0.11
C HIS A 22 1.49 -7.95 -0.31
N SER A 23 2.38 -7.09 -0.78
CA SER A 23 2.08 -5.75 -1.29
C SER A 23 0.93 -5.73 -2.30
N GLU A 24 0.90 -6.67 -3.25
CA GLU A 24 -0.15 -6.74 -4.25
C GLU A 24 -1.54 -7.01 -3.65
N VAL A 25 -1.65 -7.89 -2.65
CA VAL A 25 -2.94 -8.18 -1.98
C VAL A 25 -3.41 -6.94 -1.24
N PHE A 26 -2.52 -6.25 -0.53
CA PHE A 26 -2.83 -4.98 0.12
C PHE A 26 -3.32 -3.94 -0.89
N THR A 27 -2.58 -3.71 -1.99
CA THR A 27 -2.95 -2.75 -3.04
C THR A 27 -4.33 -3.07 -3.61
N ARG A 28 -4.60 -4.35 -3.92
CA ARG A 28 -5.90 -4.75 -4.50
C ARG A 28 -7.06 -4.58 -3.51
N ILE A 29 -6.84 -4.79 -2.21
CA ILE A 29 -7.86 -4.53 -1.18
C ILE A 29 -8.18 -3.04 -1.12
N VAL A 30 -7.14 -2.20 -1.02
CA VAL A 30 -7.29 -0.74 -0.99
C VAL A 30 -8.01 -0.25 -2.25
N ASP A 31 -7.54 -0.64 -3.43
CA ASP A 31 -8.15 -0.24 -4.71
C ASP A 31 -9.61 -0.67 -4.84
N PHE A 32 -9.95 -1.87 -4.37
CA PHE A 32 -11.32 -2.37 -4.41
C PHE A 32 -12.23 -1.57 -3.46
N CYS A 33 -11.81 -1.37 -2.22
CA CYS A 33 -12.61 -0.71 -1.19
C CYS A 33 -12.68 0.82 -1.36
N SER A 34 -11.74 1.43 -2.09
CA SER A 34 -11.75 2.87 -2.38
C SER A 34 -12.71 3.26 -3.50
N ARG A 35 -13.18 2.31 -4.30
CA ARG A 35 -14.11 2.57 -5.40
C ARG A 35 -15.55 2.63 -4.87
N PRO A 36 -16.37 3.58 -5.33
CA PRO A 36 -17.78 3.58 -4.99
C PRO A 36 -18.43 2.28 -5.48
N ILE A 37 -19.33 1.73 -4.66
CA ILE A 37 -20.15 0.60 -5.07
C ILE A 37 -21.04 1.09 -6.22
N PRO A 38 -21.00 0.46 -7.41
CA PRO A 38 -21.83 0.89 -8.53
C PRO A 38 -23.33 0.78 -8.19
N ASP A 39 -24.09 1.84 -8.47
CA ASP A 39 -25.54 1.90 -8.21
C ASP A 39 -26.35 0.92 -9.09
N ASP A 40 -25.74 0.43 -10.17
CA ASP A 40 -26.33 -0.52 -11.12
C ASP A 40 -26.38 -1.98 -10.59
N GLN A 41 -25.78 -2.26 -9.43
CA GLN A 41 -25.81 -3.59 -8.85
C GLN A 41 -27.18 -3.89 -8.22
N PRO A 42 -27.66 -5.15 -8.28
CA PRO A 42 -28.87 -5.56 -7.55
C PRO A 42 -28.78 -5.22 -6.05
N ALA A 43 -29.90 -4.85 -5.42
CA ALA A 43 -29.94 -4.44 -4.02
C ALA A 43 -29.31 -5.46 -3.06
N VAL A 44 -29.52 -6.75 -3.30
CA VAL A 44 -28.90 -7.85 -2.53
C VAL A 44 -27.36 -7.82 -2.63
N VAL A 45 -26.82 -7.51 -3.81
CA VAL A 45 -25.37 -7.42 -4.02
C VAL A 45 -24.81 -6.21 -3.28
N GLN A 46 -25.51 -5.07 -3.34
CA GLN A 46 -25.09 -3.88 -2.60
C GLN A 46 -25.09 -4.12 -1.09
N GLN A 47 -26.10 -4.82 -0.57
CA GLN A 47 -26.17 -5.18 0.84
C GLN A 47 -24.99 -6.08 1.24
N VAL A 48 -24.71 -7.14 0.48
CA VAL A 48 -23.56 -8.03 0.76
C VAL A 48 -22.24 -7.26 0.73
N LEU A 49 -22.04 -6.37 -0.26
CA LEU A 49 -20.81 -5.56 -0.32
C LEU A 49 -20.67 -4.66 0.92
N LYS A 50 -21.74 -3.98 1.33
CA LYS A 50 -21.75 -3.12 2.53
C LYS A 50 -21.42 -3.88 3.81
N GLU A 51 -21.93 -5.10 3.96
CA GLU A 51 -21.70 -5.94 5.14
C GLU A 51 -20.30 -6.54 5.18
N GLN A 52 -19.72 -6.88 4.02
CA GLN A 52 -18.47 -7.64 3.94
C GLN A 52 -17.22 -6.76 3.76
N ILE A 53 -17.35 -5.54 3.22
CA ILE A 53 -16.22 -4.59 3.11
C ILE A 53 -15.54 -4.33 4.46
N PRO A 54 -16.26 -4.05 5.57
CA PRO A 54 -15.64 -3.87 6.87
C PRO A 54 -14.80 -5.08 7.30
N VAL A 55 -15.27 -6.31 7.04
CA VAL A 55 -14.51 -7.54 7.35
C VAL A 55 -13.23 -7.61 6.52
N LEU A 56 -13.31 -7.27 5.22
CA LEU A 56 -12.12 -7.22 4.35
C LEU A 56 -11.11 -6.17 4.81
N LEU A 57 -11.59 -5.05 5.37
CA LEU A 57 -10.78 -3.99 5.98
C LEU A 57 -10.44 -4.24 7.45
N ASN A 58 -10.58 -5.48 7.93
CA ASN A 58 -10.24 -5.86 9.31
C ASN A 58 -11.04 -5.11 10.39
N HIS A 59 -12.34 -4.96 10.15
CA HIS A 59 -13.29 -4.19 10.97
C HIS A 59 -13.05 -2.68 11.01
N ALA A 60 -12.10 -2.17 10.22
CA ALA A 60 -11.92 -0.75 10.07
C ALA A 60 -13.16 -0.11 9.45
N SER A 61 -13.55 1.05 9.96
CA SER A 61 -14.75 1.76 9.50
C SER A 61 -14.58 2.38 8.12
N SER A 62 -13.33 2.61 7.70
CA SER A 62 -12.96 3.21 6.43
C SER A 62 -11.65 2.64 5.89
N VAL A 63 -11.38 2.89 4.60
CA VAL A 63 -10.08 2.56 4.00
C VAL A 63 -8.95 3.34 4.68
N SER A 64 -9.18 4.59 5.07
CA SER A 64 -8.19 5.41 5.76
C SER A 64 -7.78 4.78 7.10
N ASP A 65 -8.75 4.33 7.90
CA ASP A 65 -8.48 3.66 9.17
C ASP A 65 -7.68 2.37 8.96
N PHE A 66 -8.03 1.57 7.96
CA PHE A 66 -7.32 0.34 7.61
C PHE A 66 -5.87 0.61 7.19
N VAL A 67 -5.65 1.60 6.32
CA VAL A 67 -4.29 1.98 5.88
C VAL A 67 -3.47 2.49 7.06
N ASN A 68 -4.07 3.31 7.93
CA ASN A 68 -3.40 3.83 9.13
C ASN A 68 -3.09 2.72 10.14
N SER A 69 -3.96 1.72 10.30
CA SER A 69 -3.69 0.59 11.20
C SER A 69 -2.52 -0.25 10.68
N VAL A 70 -2.50 -0.58 9.38
CA VAL A 70 -1.39 -1.32 8.76
C VAL A 70 -0.09 -0.52 8.81
N ALA A 71 -0.15 0.81 8.69
CA ALA A 71 1.03 1.68 8.87
C ALA A 71 1.54 1.72 10.32
N ALA A 72 0.64 1.55 11.30
CA ALA A 72 0.95 1.54 12.73
C ALA A 72 1.50 0.20 13.23
N GLU A 73 1.29 -0.89 12.48
CA GLU A 73 1.96 -2.17 12.67
C GLU A 73 3.44 -2.01 12.27
N LYS A 74 4.23 -1.42 13.18
CA LYS A 74 5.64 -0.99 13.03
C LYS A 74 6.65 -2.11 12.71
N GLU A 75 6.21 -3.30 12.36
CA GLU A 75 7.10 -4.36 11.93
C GLU A 75 7.85 -3.95 10.65
N GLN A 76 9.03 -4.52 10.45
CA GLN A 76 9.86 -4.34 9.25
C GLN A 76 9.15 -4.93 8.03
N GLN A 77 8.14 -4.20 7.55
CA GLN A 77 7.51 -4.45 6.26
C GLN A 77 8.59 -4.32 5.19
N LYS A 78 8.60 -5.30 4.28
CA LYS A 78 9.45 -5.27 3.08
C LYS A 78 9.21 -4.00 2.27
N CYS A 79 10.21 -3.58 1.50
CA CYS A 79 10.13 -2.37 0.67
C CYS A 79 8.85 -2.34 -0.18
N ALA A 80 8.49 -3.45 -0.83
CA ALA A 80 7.29 -3.53 -1.66
C ALA A 80 6.01 -3.22 -0.87
N THR A 81 5.86 -3.79 0.33
CA THR A 81 4.69 -3.56 1.18
C THR A 81 4.66 -2.13 1.70
N ARG A 82 5.78 -1.60 2.19
CA ARG A 82 5.82 -0.19 2.63
C ARG A 82 5.54 0.78 1.51
N LEU A 83 6.01 0.51 0.29
CA LEU A 83 5.71 1.35 -0.86
C LEU A 83 4.21 1.36 -1.16
N ALA A 84 3.56 0.19 -1.12
CA ALA A 84 2.11 0.10 -1.28
C ALA A 84 1.36 0.86 -0.17
N VAL A 85 1.78 0.72 1.09
CA VAL A 85 1.20 1.44 2.24
C VAL A 85 1.44 2.95 2.11
N ALA A 86 2.63 3.38 1.69
CA ALA A 86 2.96 4.79 1.52
C ALA A 86 2.12 5.44 0.40
N LYS A 87 1.93 4.75 -0.74
CA LYS A 87 0.99 5.18 -1.78
C LYS A 87 -0.43 5.30 -1.25
N ALA A 88 -0.90 4.31 -0.50
CA ALA A 88 -2.23 4.33 0.10
C ALA A 88 -2.40 5.44 1.15
N LEU A 89 -1.37 5.75 1.95
CA LEU A 89 -1.38 6.86 2.90
C LEU A 89 -1.55 8.20 2.20
N CYS A 90 -0.85 8.39 1.08
CA CYS A 90 -0.97 9.60 0.26
C CYS A 90 -2.36 9.70 -0.40
N GLN A 91 -2.94 8.59 -0.84
CA GLN A 91 -4.21 8.58 -1.59
C GLN A 91 -5.46 8.59 -0.69
N HIS A 92 -5.41 7.89 0.44
CA HIS A 92 -6.58 7.61 1.29
C HIS A 92 -6.37 8.01 2.75
N GLY A 93 -5.14 7.95 3.24
CA GLY A 93 -4.78 8.33 4.61
C GLY A 93 -4.77 9.85 4.85
N GLY A 94 -4.90 10.66 3.79
CA GLY A 94 -4.82 12.12 3.88
C GLY A 94 -3.42 12.66 4.20
N LYS A 95 -2.39 11.84 4.00
CA LYS A 95 -1.00 12.23 4.21
C LYS A 95 -0.46 13.00 3.00
N SER A 96 0.39 13.98 3.28
CA SER A 96 1.15 14.64 2.22
C SER A 96 2.16 13.68 1.57
N PRO A 97 2.57 13.92 0.31
CA PRO A 97 3.61 13.12 -0.32
C PRO A 97 4.91 13.06 0.49
N THR A 98 5.27 14.14 1.18
CA THR A 98 6.45 14.20 2.07
C THR A 98 6.30 13.29 3.30
N GLU A 99 5.14 13.29 3.96
CA GLU A 99 4.88 12.38 5.09
C GLU A 99 4.89 10.91 4.65
N ALA A 100 4.33 10.60 3.47
CA ALA A 100 4.36 9.25 2.90
C ALA A 100 5.80 8.82 2.56
N ALA A 101 6.61 9.73 2.00
CA ALA A 101 8.03 9.52 1.75
C ALA A 101 8.80 9.23 3.05
N GLN A 102 8.57 10.01 4.11
CA GLN A 102 9.17 9.78 5.42
C GLN A 102 8.83 8.40 5.97
N PHE A 103 7.57 7.96 5.84
CA PHE A 103 7.16 6.61 6.22
C PHE A 103 7.92 5.55 5.43
N LEU A 104 8.01 5.68 4.11
CA LEU A 104 8.73 4.73 3.26
C LEU A 104 10.20 4.62 3.67
N VAL A 105 10.89 5.76 3.77
CA VAL A 105 12.35 5.82 4.00
C VAL A 105 12.73 5.38 5.41
N SER A 106 11.94 5.72 6.43
CA SER A 106 12.32 5.46 7.84
C SER A 106 12.35 3.98 8.22
N GLY A 107 11.47 3.17 7.63
CA GLY A 107 11.24 1.78 8.07
C GLY A 107 11.34 0.71 6.99
N ALA A 108 11.57 1.05 5.72
CA ALA A 108 11.73 0.05 4.67
C ALA A 108 13.06 -0.67 4.79
N GLU A 109 12.99 -2.00 4.79
CA GLU A 109 14.13 -2.85 4.47
C GLU A 109 14.14 -3.06 2.95
N PRO A 110 15.17 -2.57 2.24
CA PRO A 110 15.36 -2.86 0.83
C PRO A 110 15.48 -4.38 0.65
N ASP A 111 14.52 -5.02 -0.01
CA ASP A 111 14.45 -6.49 -0.12
C ASP A 111 14.65 -6.98 -1.56
N ASN A 112 14.26 -6.19 -2.56
CA ASN A 112 14.54 -6.43 -3.96
C ASN A 112 14.77 -5.12 -4.73
N VAL A 113 15.59 -5.21 -5.79
CA VAL A 113 16.02 -4.04 -6.59
C VAL A 113 14.84 -3.36 -7.28
N GLU A 114 13.92 -4.13 -7.87
CA GLU A 114 12.76 -3.62 -8.62
C GLU A 114 11.87 -2.73 -7.75
N SER A 115 11.57 -3.17 -6.53
CA SER A 115 10.78 -2.39 -5.57
C SER A 115 11.53 -1.16 -5.09
N CYS A 116 12.86 -1.23 -5.00
CA CYS A 116 13.68 -0.07 -4.66
C CYS A 116 13.72 0.97 -5.78
N GLN A 117 13.72 0.53 -7.05
CA GLN A 117 13.68 1.40 -8.22
C GLN A 117 12.34 2.10 -8.30
N GLU A 118 11.26 1.33 -8.12
CA GLU A 118 9.91 1.87 -8.12
C GLU A 118 9.72 2.84 -6.94
N ALA A 119 10.27 2.55 -5.76
CA ALA A 119 10.28 3.49 -4.64
C ALA A 119 10.99 4.80 -5.00
N LEU A 120 12.18 4.74 -5.62
CA LEU A 120 12.93 5.93 -6.03
C LEU A 120 12.16 6.74 -7.09
N ARG A 121 11.60 6.07 -8.10
CA ARG A 121 10.79 6.69 -9.14
C ARG A 121 9.57 7.40 -8.55
N VAL A 122 8.87 6.77 -7.62
CA VAL A 122 7.71 7.36 -6.94
C VAL A 122 8.11 8.61 -6.15
N LEU A 123 9.21 8.55 -5.40
CA LEU A 123 9.72 9.69 -4.64
C LEU A 123 10.06 10.88 -5.56
N GLN A 124 10.73 10.64 -6.69
CA GLN A 124 11.25 11.70 -7.56
C GLN A 124 10.22 12.22 -8.58
N GLU A 125 9.47 11.32 -9.22
CA GLU A 125 8.64 11.65 -10.38
C GLU A 125 7.17 11.84 -10.01
N GLU A 126 6.61 10.94 -9.21
CA GLU A 126 5.19 10.97 -8.86
C GLU A 126 4.92 11.98 -7.75
N TRP A 127 5.65 11.85 -6.64
CA TRP A 127 5.47 12.68 -5.46
C TRP A 127 6.27 13.97 -5.52
N LYS A 128 7.28 14.02 -6.39
CA LYS A 128 8.17 15.18 -6.56
C LYS A 128 8.66 15.69 -5.21
N VAL A 129 9.12 14.75 -4.37
CA VAL A 129 9.59 15.04 -3.01
C VAL A 129 10.75 16.03 -3.13
N SER A 130 10.52 17.26 -2.67
CA SER A 130 11.52 18.33 -2.73
C SER A 130 12.60 18.20 -1.66
N ASP A 131 12.36 17.36 -0.65
CA ASP A 131 13.34 17.05 0.38
C ASP A 131 14.36 16.03 -0.14
N GLU A 132 15.44 16.57 -0.71
CA GLU A 132 16.58 15.80 -1.22
C GLU A 132 17.24 14.91 -0.14
N SER A 133 17.06 15.21 1.15
CA SER A 133 17.60 14.39 2.23
C SER A 133 16.93 13.01 2.29
N LEU A 134 15.62 12.93 1.99
CA LEU A 134 14.87 11.67 1.94
C LEU A 134 15.31 10.81 0.76
N ILE A 135 15.49 11.42 -0.41
CA ILE A 135 15.98 10.73 -1.61
C ILE A 135 17.40 10.21 -1.37
N SER A 136 18.27 11.04 -0.80
CA SER A 136 19.65 10.67 -0.49
C SER A 136 19.74 9.55 0.53
N GLU A 137 18.92 9.61 1.59
CA GLU A 137 18.84 8.55 2.60
C GLU A 137 18.33 7.23 2.00
N TRP A 138 17.32 7.28 1.11
CA TRP A 138 16.85 6.10 0.40
C TRP A 138 17.95 5.46 -0.43
N LYS A 139 18.61 6.25 -1.29
CA LYS A 139 19.74 5.78 -2.11
C LYS A 139 20.86 5.17 -1.27
N ARG A 140 21.20 5.80 -0.14
CA ARG A 140 22.20 5.30 0.82
C ARG A 140 21.82 3.91 1.36
N ARG A 141 20.56 3.71 1.77
CA ARG A 141 20.06 2.42 2.28
C ARG A 141 20.07 1.35 1.20
N VAL A 142 19.57 1.66 0.00
CA VAL A 142 19.57 0.73 -1.13
C VAL A 142 20.99 0.32 -1.50
N LYS A 143 21.93 1.26 -1.57
CA LYS A 143 23.34 0.97 -1.87
C LYS A 143 24.02 0.12 -0.79
N ALA A 144 23.67 0.33 0.49
CA ALA A 144 24.19 -0.49 1.58
C ALA A 144 23.75 -1.96 1.45
N GLN A 145 22.53 -2.20 0.96
CA GLN A 145 22.00 -3.55 0.75
C GLN A 145 22.44 -4.16 -0.59
N PHE A 146 22.51 -3.35 -1.65
CA PHE A 146 22.81 -3.76 -3.01
C PHE A 146 24.03 -2.98 -3.54
N PRO A 147 25.26 -3.31 -3.08
CA PRO A 147 26.45 -2.51 -3.35
C PRO A 147 26.89 -2.52 -4.83
N LEU A 148 26.38 -3.45 -5.64
CA LEU A 148 26.68 -3.59 -7.06
C LEU A 148 25.74 -2.76 -7.96
N LEU A 149 24.79 -2.02 -7.39
CA LEU A 149 23.97 -1.07 -8.15
C LEU A 149 24.79 0.19 -8.45
N ASP A 150 25.38 0.22 -9.64
CA ASP A 150 26.05 1.40 -10.18
C ASP A 150 25.03 2.43 -10.71
N GLY A 151 25.27 3.72 -10.45
CA GLY A 151 24.50 4.83 -11.04
C GLY A 151 23.24 5.30 -10.29
N TRP A 152 23.05 4.90 -9.03
CA TRP A 152 21.95 5.36 -8.17
C TRP A 152 22.29 6.59 -7.34
#